data_AF-A0A4U9WHH5-F1
#
_entry.id   AF-A0A4U9WHH5-F1
#
_cell.length_a   1.000
_cell.length_b   1.000
_cell.length_c   1.000
_cell.angle_alpha   90.00
_cell.angle_beta   90.00
_cell.angle_gamma   90.00
#
_symmetry.space_group_name_H-M   'P 1'
#
loop_
_entity.id
_entity.type
_entity.pdbx_description
1 polymer ?
#
loop_
_entity_poly.entity_id
_entity_poly.type
_entity_poly.pdbx_seq_one_letter_code
_entity_poly.pdbx_strand_id
1 'polypeptide(L)'
;MTRQRSNFQLRISQQLDSWGAIYLSASRNDYWGNSQVNNTVSVGYNGSYRGVSYGMAYSIDRIKGDGSWPENRQLSMTVQIPVSLFSSAVANNQSYASYQVTHNNQGQVQQQAGIGGNAMDDRLSYNLMQGWSNDNGNDNSTLNMGYRGSKGQANVGYSYSNQLRSLNLSGNGSLLLHPEGLTLGAYARQFSGGGQRARRWRR
;
A
#
# COMPACT_ATOMS: atom_id res chain seq x y z
N MET A 1 24.68 11.93 -3.84
CA MET A 1 23.87 10.79 -3.38
C MET A 1 24.71 9.96 -2.41
N THR A 2 24.34 9.86 -1.13
CA THR A 2 25.09 9.09 -0.13
C THR A 2 24.76 7.60 -0.25
N ARG A 3 25.78 6.73 -0.20
CA ARG A 3 25.62 5.27 -0.35
C ARG A 3 25.22 4.66 0.99
N GLN A 4 24.19 3.83 1.03
CA GLN A 4 23.79 3.12 2.26
C GLN A 4 24.91 2.18 2.73
N ARG A 5 25.27 2.26 4.01
CA ARG A 5 26.30 1.44 4.66
C ARG A 5 25.71 0.20 5.32
N SER A 6 24.68 0.40 6.13
CA SER A 6 24.02 -0.66 6.89
C SER A 6 22.52 -0.41 6.97
N ASN A 7 21.77 -1.49 7.11
CA ASN A 7 20.34 -1.52 7.30
C ASN A 7 20.02 -2.56 8.37
N PHE A 8 19.45 -2.13 9.48
CA PHE A 8 18.89 -3.01 10.50
C PHE A 8 17.38 -2.84 10.51
N GLN A 9 16.65 -3.95 10.52
CA GLN A 9 15.19 -3.96 10.55
C GLN A 9 14.69 -4.98 11.58
N LEU A 10 13.70 -4.57 12.37
CA LEU A 10 13.00 -5.39 13.33
C LEU A 10 11.51 -5.20 13.13
N ARG A 11 10.76 -6.29 13.02
CA ARG A 11 9.30 -6.27 12.97
C ARG A 11 8.77 -7.37 13.87
N ILE A 12 7.91 -6.99 14.80
CA ILE A 12 7.23 -7.87 15.73
C ILE A 12 5.73 -7.65 15.51
N SER A 13 4.98 -8.73 15.32
CA SER A 13 3.52 -8.68 15.21
C SER A 13 2.92 -9.72 16.14
N GLN A 14 2.07 -9.28 17.06
CA GLN A 14 1.39 -10.13 18.03
C GLN A 14 -0.11 -10.08 17.75
N GLN A 15 -0.69 -11.22 17.42
CA GLN A 15 -2.13 -11.36 17.31
C GLN A 15 -2.75 -11.44 18.71
N LEU A 16 -3.88 -10.76 18.89
CA LEU A 16 -4.68 -10.69 20.12
C LEU A 16 -6.05 -11.34 19.86
N ASP A 17 -6.04 -12.53 19.23
CA ASP A 17 -7.22 -13.29 18.82
C ASP A 17 -8.29 -12.42 18.11
N SER A 18 -9.48 -12.31 18.70
CA SER A 18 -10.61 -11.55 18.17
C SER A 18 -10.51 -10.04 18.38
N TRP A 19 -9.57 -9.57 19.18
CA TRP A 19 -9.43 -8.14 19.50
C TRP A 19 -8.67 -7.41 18.40
N GLY A 20 -7.74 -8.09 17.72
CA GLY A 20 -6.97 -7.54 16.61
C GLY A 20 -5.53 -8.00 16.65
N ALA A 21 -4.62 -7.15 16.20
CA ALA A 21 -3.18 -7.38 16.29
C ALA A 21 -2.44 -6.08 16.56
N ILE A 22 -1.40 -6.17 17.40
CA ILE A 22 -0.44 -5.09 17.63
C ILE A 22 0.82 -5.42 16.83
N TYR A 23 1.44 -4.40 16.26
CA TYR A 23 2.75 -4.52 15.65
C TYR A 23 3.70 -3.44 16.11
N LEU A 24 4.98 -3.78 16.12
CA LEU A 24 6.10 -2.88 16.32
C LEU A 24 7.07 -3.09 15.15
N SER A 25 7.50 -2.00 14.52
CA SER A 25 8.48 -1.98 13.45
C SER A 25 9.55 -0.96 13.80
N ALA A 26 10.82 -1.35 13.74
CA ALA A 26 11.94 -0.45 13.90
C ALA A 26 12.94 -0.68 12.76
N SER A 27 13.52 0.40 12.25
CA SER A 27 14.60 0.33 11.28
C SER A 27 15.64 1.41 11.50
N ARG A 28 16.89 1.05 11.21
CA ARG A 28 18.04 1.96 11.25
C ARG A 28 18.85 1.83 9.99
N ASN A 29 18.97 2.93 9.27
CA ASN A 29 19.78 3.03 8.06
C ASN A 29 20.95 3.98 8.32
N ASP A 30 22.17 3.48 8.17
CA ASP A 30 23.38 4.29 8.23
C ASP A 30 23.92 4.50 6.82
N TYR A 31 24.49 5.68 6.54
CA TYR A 31 25.00 6.05 5.22
C TYR A 31 26.50 6.36 5.27
N TRP A 32 27.18 6.13 4.14
CA TRP A 32 28.57 6.52 3.92
C TRP A 32 28.68 8.01 3.58
N GLY A 33 29.74 8.66 4.05
CA GLY A 33 30.14 10.03 3.66
C GLY A 33 29.67 11.15 4.59
N ASN A 34 28.45 11.06 5.12
CA ASN A 34 27.98 11.89 6.23
C ASN A 34 27.57 10.97 7.37
N SER A 35 27.77 11.39 8.63
CA SER A 35 27.31 10.64 9.82
C SER A 35 25.78 10.61 9.96
N GLN A 36 25.06 10.63 8.83
CA GLN A 36 23.62 10.60 8.72
C GLN A 36 23.11 9.20 9.04
N VAL A 37 22.22 9.17 10.00
CA VAL A 37 21.56 7.97 10.52
C VAL A 37 20.07 8.26 10.45
N ASN A 38 19.32 7.39 9.78
CA ASN A 38 17.87 7.45 9.79
C ASN A 38 17.32 6.33 10.68
N ASN A 39 16.61 6.70 11.74
CA ASN A 39 15.94 5.77 12.64
C ASN A 39 14.43 5.97 12.51
N THR A 40 13.72 4.91 12.15
CA THR A 40 12.26 4.90 12.10
C THR A 40 11.76 3.87 13.10
N VAL A 41 10.84 4.27 13.98
CA VAL A 41 10.15 3.37 14.90
C VAL A 41 8.66 3.61 14.76
N SER A 42 7.91 2.55 14.52
CA SER A 42 6.46 2.58 14.36
C SER A 42 5.82 1.52 15.24
N VAL A 43 4.80 1.91 15.98
CA VAL A 43 3.92 0.98 16.69
C VAL A 43 2.51 1.17 16.14
N GLY A 44 1.77 0.08 15.99
CA GLY A 44 0.39 0.18 15.55
C GLY A 44 -0.47 -0.94 16.06
N TYR A 45 -1.76 -0.71 15.95
CA TYR A 45 -2.81 -1.63 16.29
C TYR A 45 -3.82 -1.64 15.16
N ASN A 46 -4.27 -2.83 14.79
CA ASN A 46 -5.29 -3.01 13.76
C ASN A 46 -6.23 -4.12 14.20
N GLY A 47 -7.53 -3.84 14.09
CA GLY A 47 -8.59 -4.76 14.43
C GLY A 47 -9.68 -4.72 13.36
N SER A 48 -10.60 -5.68 13.46
CA SER A 48 -11.80 -5.67 12.65
C SER A 48 -12.98 -6.13 13.48
N TYR A 49 -14.11 -5.47 13.32
CA TYR A 49 -15.34 -5.80 14.02
C TYR A 49 -16.52 -5.74 13.06
N ARG A 50 -17.24 -6.86 12.90
CA ARG A 50 -18.40 -6.99 11.99
C ARG A 50 -18.12 -6.52 10.56
N GLY A 51 -16.92 -6.80 10.05
CA GLY A 51 -16.49 -6.39 8.71
C GLY A 51 -15.93 -4.96 8.62
N VAL A 52 -16.05 -4.14 9.67
CA VAL A 52 -15.39 -2.83 9.75
C VAL A 52 -13.96 -3.02 10.22
N SER A 53 -13.00 -2.62 9.39
CA SER A 53 -11.58 -2.63 9.74
C SER A 53 -11.18 -1.27 10.29
N TYR A 54 -10.40 -1.25 11.35
CA TYR A 54 -9.85 -0.02 11.91
C TYR A 54 -8.39 -0.24 12.32
N GLY A 55 -7.62 0.83 12.25
CA GLY A 55 -6.22 0.81 12.60
C GLY A 55 -5.75 2.16 13.13
N MET A 56 -4.79 2.10 14.03
CA MET A 56 -4.08 3.27 14.54
C MET A 56 -2.59 2.94 14.54
N ALA A 57 -1.78 3.87 14.07
CA ALA A 57 -0.34 3.72 14.11
C ALA A 57 0.34 5.03 14.49
N TYR A 58 1.38 4.92 15.28
CA TYR A 58 2.24 6.01 15.69
C TYR A 58 3.66 5.73 15.21
N SER A 59 4.24 6.64 14.44
CA SER A 59 5.61 6.55 13.96
C SER A 59 6.45 7.73 14.43
N ILE A 60 7.72 7.46 14.67
CA ILE A 60 8.76 8.44 14.94
C ILE A 60 9.87 8.19 13.93
N ASP A 61 10.18 9.23 13.16
CA ASP A 61 11.29 9.28 12.23
C ASP A 61 12.31 10.28 12.75
N ARG A 62 13.53 9.82 12.96
CA ARG A 62 14.63 10.64 13.47
C ARG A 62 15.82 10.55 12.51
N ILE A 63 16.13 11.68 11.89
CA ILE A 63 17.23 11.78 10.91
C ILE A 63 18.35 12.60 11.55
N LYS A 64 19.55 12.04 11.64
CA LYS A 64 20.75 12.80 12.04
C LYS A 64 21.24 13.63 10.85
N GLY A 65 21.25 14.95 10.96
CA GLY A 65 21.78 15.85 9.92
C GLY A 65 22.48 17.06 10.54
N ASP A 66 23.69 17.39 10.07
CA ASP A 66 24.49 18.60 10.39
C ASP A 66 24.31 19.15 11.82
N GLY A 67 24.58 18.31 12.83
CA GLY A 67 24.56 18.69 14.24
C GLY A 67 23.18 18.68 14.93
N SER A 68 22.10 18.44 14.20
CA SER A 68 20.73 18.36 14.71
C SER A 68 20.13 16.96 14.55
N TRP A 69 19.13 16.67 15.39
CA TRP A 69 18.31 15.45 15.31
C TRP A 69 16.84 15.83 15.11
N PRO A 70 16.45 16.35 13.92
CA PRO A 70 15.05 16.55 13.59
C PRO A 70 14.28 15.25 13.81
N GLU A 71 13.21 15.36 14.57
CA GLU A 71 12.31 14.28 14.92
C GLU A 71 10.95 14.62 14.34
N ASN A 72 10.46 13.77 13.45
CA ASN A 72 9.10 13.82 12.93
C ASN A 72 8.30 12.73 13.64
N ARG A 73 7.18 13.11 14.25
CA ARG A 73 6.26 12.16 14.90
C ARG A 73 4.95 12.23 14.16
N GLN A 74 4.37 11.09 13.84
CA GLN A 74 3.11 11.03 13.13
C GLN A 74 2.18 10.02 13.79
N LEU A 75 0.99 10.47 14.15
CA LEU A 75 -0.14 9.63 14.49
C LEU A 75 -1.00 9.44 13.25
N SER A 76 -1.47 8.23 13.02
CA SER A 76 -2.35 7.88 11.92
C SER A 76 -3.49 7.02 12.43
N MET A 77 -4.69 7.27 11.93
CA MET A 77 -5.87 6.45 12.16
C MET A 77 -6.50 6.15 10.81
N THR A 78 -6.99 4.93 10.64
CA THR A 78 -7.65 4.47 9.41
C THR A 78 -8.86 3.65 9.78
N VAL A 79 -9.95 3.87 9.06
CA VAL A 79 -11.20 3.11 9.18
C VAL A 79 -11.65 2.74 7.78
N GLN A 80 -12.09 1.50 7.61
CA GLN A 80 -12.66 1.00 6.36
C GLN A 80 -13.98 0.30 6.67
N ILE A 81 -15.04 0.76 6.04
CA ILE A 81 -16.42 0.33 6.29
C ILE A 81 -16.97 -0.28 5.00
N PRO A 82 -17.37 -1.55 4.97
CA PRO A 82 -18.08 -2.14 3.84
C PRO A 82 -19.39 -1.40 3.58
N VAL A 83 -19.64 -1.00 2.33
CA VAL A 83 -20.88 -0.29 1.95
C VAL A 83 -22.11 -1.19 2.09
N SER A 84 -21.91 -2.51 2.05
CA SER A 84 -22.94 -3.53 2.29
C SER A 84 -23.63 -3.39 3.65
N LEU A 85 -23.01 -2.73 4.63
CA LEU A 85 -23.61 -2.44 5.94
C LEU A 85 -24.70 -1.36 5.87
N PHE A 86 -24.68 -0.51 4.84
CA PHE A 86 -25.64 0.60 4.67
C PHE A 86 -26.71 0.31 3.62
N SER A 87 -26.46 -0.60 2.67
CA SER A 87 -27.44 -0.96 1.64
C SER A 87 -27.27 -2.38 1.13
N SER A 88 -28.33 -3.19 1.23
CA SER A 88 -28.38 -4.56 0.71
C SER A 88 -28.32 -4.62 -0.82
N ALA A 89 -28.74 -3.56 -1.53
CA ALA A 89 -28.74 -3.50 -2.99
C ALA A 89 -27.32 -3.35 -3.57
N VAL A 90 -26.39 -2.79 -2.78
CA VAL A 90 -24.97 -2.61 -3.17
C VAL A 90 -24.11 -3.77 -2.63
N ALA A 91 -24.68 -4.68 -1.84
CA ALA A 91 -23.96 -5.77 -1.18
C ALA A 91 -23.35 -6.81 -2.14
N ASN A 92 -23.82 -6.86 -3.40
CA ASN A 92 -23.22 -7.71 -4.44
C ASN A 92 -21.88 -7.18 -4.95
N ASN A 93 -21.56 -5.91 -4.69
CA ASN A 93 -20.28 -5.32 -5.03
C ASN A 93 -19.43 -5.28 -3.75
N GLN A 94 -18.18 -5.75 -3.81
CA GLN A 94 -17.23 -5.63 -2.69
C GLN A 94 -16.76 -4.17 -2.55
N SER A 95 -17.70 -3.24 -2.36
CA SER A 95 -17.46 -1.83 -2.19
C SER A 95 -17.25 -1.47 -0.72
N TYR A 96 -16.34 -0.55 -0.46
CA TYR A 96 -16.02 -0.04 0.85
C TYR A 96 -15.84 1.48 0.81
N ALA A 97 -16.17 2.13 1.92
CA ALA A 97 -15.73 3.48 2.22
C ALA A 97 -14.49 3.41 3.10
N SER A 98 -13.53 4.30 2.88
CA SER A 98 -12.34 4.43 3.71
C SER A 98 -12.21 5.86 4.21
N TYR A 99 -11.71 5.99 5.43
CA TYR A 99 -11.33 7.27 6.00
C TYR A 99 -9.99 7.11 6.71
N GLN A 100 -9.07 8.02 6.47
CA GLN A 100 -7.76 8.06 7.11
C GLN A 100 -7.47 9.48 7.56
N VAL A 101 -6.92 9.62 8.76
CA VAL A 101 -6.40 10.89 9.28
C VAL A 101 -4.99 10.69 9.77
N THR A 102 -4.12 11.64 9.47
CA THR A 102 -2.77 11.72 10.02
C THR A 102 -2.55 13.07 10.66
N HIS A 103 -1.80 13.08 11.76
CA HIS A 103 -1.43 14.28 12.49
C HIS A 103 0.03 14.17 12.87
N ASN A 104 0.82 15.18 12.53
CA ASN A 104 2.25 15.21 12.88
C ASN A 104 2.56 16.20 14.00
N ASN A 105 3.80 16.14 14.52
CA ASN A 105 4.27 17.04 15.57
C ASN A 105 4.47 18.50 15.14
N GLN A 106 4.30 18.82 13.85
CA GLN A 106 4.29 20.19 13.33
C GLN A 106 2.88 20.78 13.29
N GLY A 107 1.86 20.05 13.75
CA GLY A 107 0.47 20.46 13.75
C GLY A 107 -0.23 20.27 12.39
N GLN A 108 0.44 19.64 11.42
CA GLN A 108 -0.16 19.35 10.12
C GLN A 108 -1.13 18.17 10.28
N VAL A 109 -2.37 18.39 9.84
CA VAL A 109 -3.43 17.39 9.84
C VAL A 109 -3.80 17.12 8.38
N GLN A 110 -3.72 15.86 7.98
CA GLN A 110 -4.17 15.40 6.65
C GLN A 110 -5.29 14.40 6.84
N GLN A 111 -6.38 14.61 6.12
CA GLN A 111 -7.55 13.75 6.14
C GLN A 111 -7.82 13.26 4.73
N GLN A 112 -8.18 11.99 4.58
CA GLN A 112 -8.49 11.38 3.30
C GLN A 112 -9.76 10.54 3.45
N ALA A 113 -10.73 10.78 2.60
CA ALA A 113 -11.93 9.97 2.47
C ALA A 113 -11.95 9.32 1.10
N GLY A 114 -12.41 8.08 1.01
CA GLY A 114 -12.45 7.37 -0.26
C GLY A 114 -13.56 6.35 -0.35
N ILE A 115 -13.86 5.97 -1.58
CA ILE A 115 -14.76 4.88 -1.92
C ILE A 115 -14.05 4.03 -2.95
N GLY A 116 -13.94 2.73 -2.68
CA GLY A 116 -13.35 1.78 -3.59
C GLY A 116 -14.15 0.49 -3.62
N GLY A 117 -13.82 -0.37 -4.57
CA GLY A 117 -14.42 -1.69 -4.66
C GLY A 117 -14.17 -2.36 -5.99
N ASN A 118 -14.86 -3.48 -6.14
CA ASN A 118 -14.77 -4.35 -7.30
C ASN A 118 -16.14 -4.52 -7.96
N ALA A 119 -16.14 -4.69 -9.27
CA ALA A 119 -17.31 -4.93 -10.11
C ALA A 119 -16.96 -5.92 -11.24
N MET A 120 -17.97 -6.36 -12.01
CA MET A 120 -17.82 -7.29 -13.13
C MET A 120 -17.13 -8.61 -12.72
N ASP A 121 -17.59 -9.25 -11.63
CA ASP A 121 -17.02 -10.51 -11.12
C ASP A 121 -15.51 -10.37 -10.83
N ASP A 122 -15.17 -9.34 -10.03
CA ASP A 122 -13.79 -8.98 -9.66
C ASP A 122 -12.84 -8.60 -10.82
N ARG A 123 -13.38 -8.38 -12.02
CA ARG A 123 -12.58 -7.95 -13.19
C ARG A 123 -12.33 -6.46 -13.23
N LEU A 124 -13.20 -5.63 -12.65
CA LEU A 124 -13.04 -4.19 -12.60
C LEU A 124 -12.81 -3.75 -11.16
N SER A 125 -11.67 -3.13 -10.87
CA SER A 125 -11.38 -2.47 -9.60
C SER A 125 -11.43 -0.96 -9.78
N TYR A 126 -12.03 -0.24 -8.84
CA TYR A 126 -12.05 1.22 -8.82
C TYR A 126 -11.78 1.73 -7.41
N ASN A 127 -11.11 2.89 -7.30
CA ASN A 127 -10.84 3.54 -6.04
C ASN A 127 -10.75 5.06 -6.26
N LEU A 128 -11.66 5.79 -5.64
CA LEU A 128 -11.69 7.24 -5.61
C LEU A 128 -11.36 7.71 -4.20
N MET A 129 -10.42 8.64 -4.06
CA MET A 129 -10.02 9.23 -2.80
C MET A 129 -9.92 10.74 -2.93
N GLN A 130 -10.39 11.45 -1.92
CA GLN A 130 -10.27 12.88 -1.76
C GLN A 130 -9.54 13.15 -0.45
N GLY A 131 -8.43 13.88 -0.51
CA GLY A 131 -7.69 14.35 0.64
C GLY A 131 -7.78 15.86 0.81
N TRP A 132 -7.72 16.27 2.08
CA TRP A 132 -7.63 17.65 2.53
C TRP A 132 -6.53 17.76 3.58
N SER A 133 -5.79 18.87 3.58
CA SER A 133 -4.75 19.17 4.55
C SER A 133 -4.94 20.55 5.13
N ASN A 134 -4.66 20.73 6.42
CA ASN A 134 -4.70 22.06 7.04
C ASN A 134 -3.54 22.98 6.63
N ASP A 135 -2.52 22.41 5.98
CA ASP A 135 -1.41 23.17 5.41
C ASP A 135 -1.74 23.57 3.97
N ASN A 136 -1.57 24.86 3.65
CA ASN A 136 -1.99 25.44 2.38
C ASN A 136 -1.34 24.71 1.20
N GLY A 137 -2.14 23.96 0.42
CA GLY A 137 -1.70 23.41 -0.88
C GLY A 137 -1.70 21.90 -1.03
N ASN A 138 -2.10 21.13 -0.01
CA ASN A 138 -2.03 19.66 -0.04
C ASN A 138 -3.37 18.93 -0.27
N ASP A 139 -4.40 19.66 -0.73
CA ASP A 139 -5.62 19.02 -1.19
C ASP A 139 -5.32 18.15 -2.40
N ASN A 140 -5.83 16.93 -2.39
CA ASN A 140 -5.61 15.98 -3.46
C ASN A 140 -6.86 15.18 -3.79
N SER A 141 -6.93 14.73 -5.04
CA SER A 141 -7.99 13.86 -5.51
C SER A 141 -7.32 12.78 -6.34
N THR A 142 -7.61 11.52 -6.06
CA THR A 142 -7.05 10.40 -6.80
C THR A 142 -8.17 9.48 -7.25
N LEU A 143 -8.16 9.14 -8.53
CA LEU A 143 -9.05 8.16 -9.15
C LEU A 143 -8.18 7.07 -9.77
N ASN A 144 -8.37 5.83 -9.33
CA ASN A 144 -7.73 4.67 -9.94
C ASN A 144 -8.81 3.71 -10.45
N MET A 145 -8.61 3.19 -11.65
CA MET A 145 -9.43 2.16 -12.27
C MET A 145 -8.51 1.08 -12.85
N GLY A 146 -8.89 -0.18 -12.69
CA GLY A 146 -8.13 -1.33 -13.19
C GLY A 146 -9.08 -2.37 -13.75
N TYR A 147 -8.76 -2.91 -14.93
CA TYR A 147 -9.53 -3.94 -15.58
C TYR A 147 -8.67 -5.17 -15.85
N ARG A 148 -9.13 -6.34 -15.41
CA ARG A 148 -8.49 -7.65 -15.59
C ARG A 148 -9.37 -8.50 -16.52
N GLY A 149 -8.96 -8.58 -17.78
CA GLY A 149 -9.53 -9.49 -18.75
C GLY A 149 -8.81 -10.84 -18.79
N SER A 150 -9.35 -11.78 -19.57
CA SER A 150 -8.71 -13.08 -19.83
C SER A 150 -7.38 -12.98 -20.60
N LYS A 151 -7.19 -11.88 -21.34
CA LYS A 151 -6.06 -11.67 -22.25
C LYS A 151 -5.01 -10.67 -21.73
N GLY A 152 -5.24 -10.08 -20.55
CA GLY A 152 -4.36 -9.06 -19.99
C GLY A 152 -5.07 -8.17 -18.98
N GLN A 153 -4.34 -7.20 -18.45
CA GLN A 153 -4.86 -6.20 -17.54
C GLN A 153 -4.43 -4.79 -17.96
N ALA A 154 -5.26 -3.81 -17.65
CA ALA A 154 -5.00 -2.40 -17.88
C ALA A 154 -5.38 -1.61 -16.63
N ASN A 155 -4.59 -0.59 -16.28
CA ASN A 155 -4.88 0.32 -15.18
C ASN A 155 -4.73 1.76 -15.64
N VAL A 156 -5.61 2.60 -15.12
CA VAL A 156 -5.65 4.03 -15.33
C VAL A 156 -5.71 4.70 -13.97
N GLY A 157 -4.79 5.61 -13.70
CA GLY A 157 -4.75 6.41 -12.49
C GLY A 157 -4.70 7.89 -12.83
N TYR A 158 -5.55 8.69 -12.21
CA TYR A 158 -5.52 10.14 -12.30
C TYR A 158 -5.33 10.70 -10.89
N SER A 159 -4.35 11.58 -10.72
CA SER A 159 -4.07 12.27 -9.47
C SER A 159 -4.06 13.77 -9.71
N TYR A 160 -4.82 14.49 -8.93
CA TYR A 160 -4.90 15.94 -8.92
C TYR A 160 -4.46 16.46 -7.55
N SER A 161 -3.72 17.55 -7.53
CA SER A 161 -3.41 18.34 -6.34
C SER A 161 -3.33 19.82 -6.74
N ASN A 162 -3.26 20.72 -5.76
CA ASN A 162 -3.16 22.16 -6.05
C ASN A 162 -1.88 22.53 -6.83
N GLN A 163 -0.85 21.68 -6.82
CA GLN A 163 0.45 21.94 -7.44
C GLN A 163 0.74 21.05 -8.65
N LEU A 164 0.17 19.85 -8.70
CA LEU A 164 0.52 18.83 -9.71
C LEU A 164 -0.72 18.08 -10.19
N ARG A 165 -0.72 17.75 -11.49
CA ARG A 165 -1.66 16.81 -12.11
C ARG A 165 -0.87 15.68 -12.74
N SER A 166 -1.26 14.44 -12.49
CA SER A 166 -0.61 13.26 -13.03
C SER A 166 -1.63 12.30 -13.60
N LEU A 167 -1.34 11.76 -14.78
CA LEU A 167 -2.09 10.69 -15.41
C LEU A 167 -1.14 9.50 -15.58
N ASN A 168 -1.54 8.34 -15.07
CA ASN A 168 -0.82 7.09 -15.16
C ASN A 168 -1.65 6.09 -15.98
N LEU A 169 -1.03 5.48 -16.98
CA LEU A 169 -1.60 4.41 -17.78
C LEU A 169 -0.62 3.24 -17.75
N SER A 170 -1.10 2.05 -17.41
CA SER A 170 -0.31 0.83 -17.45
C SER A 170 -1.11 -0.32 -18.01
N GLY A 171 -0.44 -1.27 -18.66
CA GLY A 171 -1.09 -2.47 -19.14
C GLY A 171 -0.08 -3.59 -19.36
N ASN A 172 -0.51 -4.82 -19.15
CA ASN A 172 0.32 -5.99 -19.40
C ASN A 172 -0.51 -7.18 -19.88
N GLY A 173 0.10 -7.96 -20.75
CA GLY A 173 -0.45 -9.19 -21.33
C GLY A 173 0.69 -10.04 -21.89
N SER A 174 0.34 -11.21 -22.42
CA SER A 174 1.28 -12.12 -23.08
C SER A 174 0.77 -12.49 -24.46
N LEU A 175 1.70 -12.75 -25.36
CA LEU A 175 1.44 -13.12 -26.75
C LEU A 175 2.26 -14.38 -27.06
N LEU A 176 1.56 -15.45 -27.44
CA LEU A 176 2.15 -16.72 -27.86
C LEU A 176 1.92 -16.91 -29.35
N LEU A 177 3.02 -17.09 -30.08
CA LEU A 177 3.00 -17.47 -31.49
C LEU A 177 3.18 -18.98 -31.58
N HIS A 178 2.25 -19.68 -32.24
CA HIS A 178 2.34 -21.11 -32.52
C HIS A 178 1.97 -21.40 -33.98
N PRO A 179 2.31 -22.58 -34.53
CA PRO A 179 2.05 -22.92 -35.94
C PRO A 179 0.57 -22.78 -36.35
N GLU A 180 -0.35 -22.98 -35.41
CA GLU A 180 -1.81 -22.83 -35.63
C GLU A 180 -2.35 -21.40 -35.44
N GLY A 181 -1.51 -20.40 -35.14
CA GLY A 181 -1.91 -19.00 -35.03
C GLY A 181 -1.32 -18.21 -33.86
N LEU A 182 -1.99 -17.10 -33.54
CA LEU A 182 -1.59 -16.15 -32.50
C LEU A 182 -2.58 -16.22 -31.33
N THR A 183 -2.09 -16.57 -30.14
CA THR A 183 -2.88 -16.64 -28.91
C THR A 183 -2.44 -15.54 -27.94
N LEU A 184 -3.40 -14.75 -27.44
CA LEU A 184 -3.19 -13.74 -26.40
C LEU A 184 -3.64 -14.29 -25.04
N GLY A 185 -2.85 -14.06 -24.00
CA GLY A 185 -3.17 -14.55 -22.65
C GLY A 185 -2.78 -13.56 -21.56
N ALA A 186 -3.44 -13.65 -20.40
CA ALA A 186 -2.95 -13.01 -19.18
C ALA A 186 -1.54 -13.55 -18.82
N TYR A 187 -0.69 -12.70 -18.26
CA TYR A 187 0.71 -13.04 -17.94
C TYR A 187 0.82 -14.37 -17.18
N ALA A 188 1.46 -15.38 -17.79
CA ALA A 188 1.80 -16.62 -17.12
C ALA A 188 2.97 -16.37 -16.15
N ARG A 189 2.77 -16.56 -14.84
CA ARG A 189 3.87 -16.58 -13.89
C ARG A 189 4.84 -17.69 -14.29
N GLN A 190 6.07 -17.32 -14.63
CA GLN A 190 7.12 -18.27 -14.92
C GLN A 190 7.46 -19.04 -13.63
N PHE A 191 6.97 -20.26 -13.52
CA PHE A 191 7.45 -21.20 -12.51
C PHE A 191 8.89 -21.60 -12.89
N SER A 192 9.86 -20.99 -12.23
CA SER A 192 11.24 -21.48 -12.23
C SER A 192 11.28 -22.75 -11.36
N GLY A 193 10.99 -23.89 -11.98
CA GLY A 193 11.18 -25.20 -11.37
C GLY A 193 12.67 -25.51 -11.30
N GLY A 194 13.31 -25.17 -10.18
CA GLY A 194 14.66 -25.62 -9.86
C GLY A 194 14.69 -27.14 -9.65
N GLY A 195 14.97 -27.88 -10.73
CA GLY A 195 15.15 -29.32 -10.68
C GLY A 195 16.41 -29.71 -9.90
N GLN A 196 16.27 -29.96 -8.59
CA GLN A 196 17.28 -30.71 -7.86
C GLN A 196 17.14 -32.20 -8.21
N ARG A 197 17.98 -32.66 -9.14
CA ARG A 197 18.22 -34.09 -9.35
C ARG A 197 18.95 -34.64 -8.13
N ALA A 198 18.22 -35.31 -7.23
CA ALA A 198 18.79 -36.09 -6.15
C ALA A 198 19.67 -37.22 -6.73
N ARG A 199 20.97 -37.15 -6.46
CA ARG A 199 21.91 -38.25 -6.72
C ARG A 199 21.67 -39.35 -5.69
N ARG A 200 21.11 -40.46 -6.18
CA ARG A 200 20.94 -41.72 -5.44
C ARG A 200 22.29 -42.43 -5.35
N TRP A 201 22.90 -42.47 -4.15
CA TRP A 201 23.97 -43.41 -3.84
C TRP A 201 23.37 -44.80 -3.61
N ARG A 202 23.84 -45.80 -4.36
CA ARG A 202 23.66 -47.21 -4.05
C ARG A 202 24.94 -47.71 -3.37
N ARG A 203 24.73 -48.56 -2.35
CA ARG A 203 25.76 -49.37 -1.68
C ARG A 203 26.49 -50.28 -2.67
#